data_AF-A0A966J4N1-F1
#
_entry.id   AF-A0A966J4N1-F1
#
_cell.length_a   1.000
_cell.length_b   1.000
_cell.length_c   1.000
_cell.angle_alpha   90.00
_cell.angle_beta   90.00
_cell.angle_gamma   90.00
#
_symmetry.space_group_name_H-M   'P 1'
#
loop_
_entity.id
_entity.type
_entity.pdbx_description
1 polymer ?
#
loop_
_entity_poly.entity_id
_entity_poly.type
_entity_poly.pdbx_seq_one_letter_code
_entity_poly.pdbx_strand_id
1 'polypeptide(L)' 'MAKKSFLDFEQPIAELESKIEELRYVQSESAVDISQEIEQLAKKSQQLTKDIYSDLSPWQITKIARDL' A
#
# COMPACT_ATOMS: atom_id res chain seq x y z
N MET A 1 6.90 -14.42 -12.31
CA MET A 1 6.59 -13.48 -11.21
C MET A 1 5.33 -12.74 -11.62
N ALA A 2 4.20 -13.01 -10.97
CA ALA A 2 2.94 -12.36 -11.32
C ALA A 2 3.13 -10.84 -11.16
N LYS A 3 2.93 -10.10 -12.24
CA LYS A 3 3.01 -8.64 -12.24
C LYS A 3 1.83 -8.17 -11.40
N LYS A 4 2.09 -7.75 -10.16
CA LYS A 4 1.09 -7.21 -9.23
C LYS A 4 0.54 -5.94 -9.87
N SER A 5 -0.52 -6.07 -10.66
CA SER A 5 -1.20 -4.95 -11.28
C SER A 5 -2.19 -4.44 -10.25
N PHE A 6 -1.91 -3.28 -9.66
CA PHE A 6 -2.83 -2.67 -8.73
C PHE A 6 -4.12 -2.31 -9.46
N LEU A 7 -5.25 -2.75 -8.92
CA LEU A 7 -6.55 -2.33 -9.40
C LEU A 7 -6.76 -0.83 -9.13
N ASP A 8 -7.71 -0.21 -9.83
CA ASP A 8 -7.97 1.24 -9.74
C ASP A 8 -8.21 1.70 -8.29
N PHE A 9 -8.88 0.87 -7.49
CA PHE A 9 -9.18 1.13 -6.09
C PHE A 9 -8.03 0.79 -5.13
N GLU A 10 -6.97 0.12 -5.61
CA GLU A 10 -5.75 -0.16 -4.84
C GLU A 10 -4.64 0.87 -5.10
N GLN A 11 -4.81 1.79 -6.06
CA GLN A 11 -3.86 2.87 -6.32
C GLN A 11 -3.46 3.65 -5.06
N PRO A 12 -4.39 4.01 -4.14
CA PRO A 12 -4.02 4.70 -2.91
C PRO A 12 -3.09 3.88 -1.99
N ILE A 13 -3.20 2.56 -2.05
CA ILE A 13 -2.33 1.64 -1.28
C ILE A 13 -0.95 1.61 -1.94
N ALA A 14 -0.90 1.46 -3.28
CA ALA A 14 0.33 1.41 -4.05
C ALA A 14 1.19 2.68 -3.88
N GLU A 15 0.57 3.85 -3.92
CA GLU A 15 1.24 5.13 -3.69
C GLU A 15 1.85 5.21 -2.28
N LEU A 16 1.12 4.73 -1.28
CA LEU A 16 1.56 4.75 0.10
C LEU A 16 2.69 3.73 0.36
N GLU A 17 2.60 2.54 -0.22
CA GLU A 17 3.68 1.54 -0.20
C GLU A 17 4.94 2.05 -0.88
N SER A 18 4.82 2.68 -2.05
CA SER A 18 5.96 3.29 -2.77
C SER A 18 6.64 4.36 -1.91
N LYS A 19 5.85 5.20 -1.24
CA LYS A 19 6.39 6.24 -0.34
C LYS A 19 7.09 5.66 0.89
N ILE A 20 6.57 4.56 1.44
CA ILE A 20 7.24 3.85 2.54
C ILE A 20 8.58 3.27 2.10
N GLU A 21 8.64 2.67 0.90
CA GLU A 21 9.87 2.15 0.31
C GLU A 21 10.91 3.26 0.10
N GLU A 22 10.50 4.41 -0.47
CA GLU A 22 11.37 5.57 -0.62
C GLU A 22 11.92 6.06 0.72
N LEU A 23 11.09 6.16 1.76
CA LEU A 23 11.53 6.56 3.09
C LEU A 23 12.48 5.52 3.72
N ARG A 24 12.24 4.22 3.51
CA ARG A 24 13.17 3.17 3.95
C ARG A 24 14.52 3.26 3.24
N TYR A 25 14.52 3.63 1.96
CA TYR A 25 15.74 3.86 1.19
C TYR A 25 16.50 5.08 1.71
N VAL A 26 15.81 6.21 1.93
CA VAL A 26 16.44 7.42 2.50
C VAL A 26 16.98 7.17 3.91
N GLN A 27 16.29 6.39 4.73
CA GLN A 27 16.76 6.01 6.06
C GLN A 27 18.04 5.18 6.01
N SER A 28 18.22 4.32 5.01
CA SER A 28 19.44 3.51 4.89
C SER A 28 20.65 4.33 4.42
N GLU A 29 20.42 5.42 3.68
CA GLU A 29 21.46 6.33 3.19
C GLU A 29 21.77 7.50 4.14
N SER A 30 20.93 7.75 5.14
CA SER A 30 21.02 8.91 6.04
C SER A 30 21.14 8.51 7.51
N ALA A 31 21.78 9.34 8.33
CA ALA A 31 21.84 9.15 9.79
C ALA A 31 20.55 9.60 10.51
N VAL A 32 19.53 10.07 9.77
CA VAL A 32 18.28 10.56 10.33
C VAL A 32 17.35 9.39 10.67
N ASP A 33 16.96 9.28 11.93
CA ASP A 33 15.97 8.30 12.37
C ASP A 33 14.54 8.74 12.03
N ILE A 34 14.02 8.20 10.93
CA ILE A 34 12.62 8.34 10.49
C ILE A 34 11.80 7.06 10.73
N SER A 35 12.24 6.17 11.62
CA SER A 35 11.58 4.87 11.87
C SER A 35 10.14 5.04 12.32
N GLN A 36 9.88 6.06 13.16
CA GLN A 36 8.53 6.36 13.65
C GLN A 36 7.59 6.81 12.52
N GLU A 37 8.08 7.61 11.58
CA GLU A 37 7.27 8.08 10.45
C GLU A 37 6.96 6.93 9.49
N ILE A 38 7.95 6.08 9.22
CA ILE A 38 7.76 4.84 8.45
C ILE A 38 6.72 3.94 9.12
N GLU A 39 6.78 3.77 10.45
CA GLU A 39 5.81 2.95 11.19
C GLU A 39 4.39 3.54 11.14
N GLN A 40 4.25 4.86 11.27
CA GLN A 40 2.95 5.53 11.14
C GLN A 40 2.36 5.38 9.74
N LEU A 41 3.17 5.54 8.70
CA LEU A 41 2.73 5.33 7.32
C LEU A 41 2.37 3.87 7.05
N ALA A 42 3.13 2.91 7.58
CA ALA A 42 2.81 1.49 7.47
C ALA A 42 1.47 1.15 8.14
N LYS A 43 1.22 1.66 9.34
CA LYS A 43 -0.09 1.53 10.01
C LYS A 43 -1.22 2.13 9.20
N LYS A 44 -1.00 3.31 8.60
CA LYS A 44 -1.97 3.95 7.72
C LYS A 44 -2.25 3.13 6.46
N SER A 45 -1.22 2.52 5.87
CA SER A 45 -1.36 1.64 4.70
C SER A 45 -2.18 0.38 5.03
N GLN A 46 -1.90 -0.24 6.16
CA GLN A 46 -2.68 -1.39 6.63
C GLN A 46 -4.15 -1.03 6.88
N GLN A 47 -4.40 0.12 7.53
CA GLN A 47 -5.76 0.58 7.78
C GLN A 47 -6.49 0.88 6.47
N LEU A 48 -5.85 1.60 5.55
CA LEU A 48 -6.41 1.94 4.24
C LEU A 48 -6.72 0.69 3.42
N THR A 49 -5.82 -0.31 3.45
CA THR A 49 -6.05 -1.61 2.82
C THR A 49 -7.29 -2.27 3.41
N LYS A 50 -7.39 -2.32 4.74
CA LYS A 50 -8.56 -2.90 5.39
C LYS A 50 -9.85 -2.19 5.02
N ASP A 51 -9.84 -0.86 5.00
CA ASP A 51 -11.00 -0.04 4.68
C ASP A 51 -11.47 -0.28 3.24
N ILE A 52 -10.55 -0.22 2.27
CA ILE A 52 -10.84 -0.47 0.85
C ILE A 52 -11.41 -1.87 0.64
N TYR A 53 -10.76 -2.88 1.22
CA TYR A 53 -11.19 -4.28 1.07
C TYR A 53 -12.49 -4.59 1.83
N SER A 54 -12.82 -3.80 2.86
CA SER A 54 -14.07 -3.96 3.62
C SER A 54 -15.29 -3.33 2.95
N ASP A 55 -15.08 -2.33 2.08
CA ASP A 55 -16.14 -1.58 1.39
C ASP A 55 -16.20 -1.90 -0.13
N LEU A 56 -15.73 -3.08 -0.52
CA LEU A 56 -15.75 -3.49 -1.92
C LEU A 56 -17.18 -3.73 -2.39
N SER A 57 -17.54 -3.08 -3.50
CA SER A 57 -18.74 -3.42 -4.24
C SER A 57 -18.65 -4.83 -4.86
N PRO A 58 -19.79 -5.51 -5.11
CA PRO A 58 -19.79 -6.82 -5.76
C PRO A 58 -19.01 -6.89 -7.08
N TRP A 59 -19.00 -5.79 -7.84
CA TRP A 59 -18.23 -5.71 -9.07
C TRP A 59 -16.72 -5.61 -8.84
N GLN A 60 -16.27 -4.88 -7.81
CA GLN A 60 -14.86 -4.84 -7.43
C GLN A 60 -14.37 -6.21 -6.93
N ILE A 61 -15.20 -6.95 -6.18
CA ILE A 61 -14.89 -8.33 -5.78
C ILE A 61 -14.69 -9.23 -7.00
N THR A 62 -15.56 -9.07 -8.01
CA THR A 62 -15.46 -9.83 -9.27
C THR A 62 -14.18 -9.46 -10.04
N LYS A 63 -13.77 -8.19 -10.04
CA LYS A 63 -12.48 -7.75 -10.61
C LYS A 63 -11.30 -8.43 -9.91
N ILE A 64 -11.28 -8.47 -8.58
CA ILE A 64 -10.22 -9.12 -7.80
C ILE A 64 -10.13 -10.62 -8.14
N ALA A 65 -11.27 -11.31 -8.16
CA ALA A 65 -11.34 -12.73 -8.44
C ALA A 65 -10.86 -13.10 -9.86
N ARG A 66 -10.89 -12.15 -10.80
CA ARG A 66 -10.42 -12.33 -12.18
C ARG A 66 -8.93 -12.04 -12.33
N ASP A 67 -8.38 -11.16 -11.50
CA ASP A 67 -6.97 -10.75 -11.52
C ASP A 67 -6.08 -11.68 -10.65
N LEU A 68 -6.66 -12.48 -9.74
CA LEU A 68 -6.03 -13.57 -8.99
C LEU A 68 -5.77 -14.82 -9.84
#